data_AF-A0A3D6BTX4-F1
#
_entry.id   AF-A0A3D6BTX4-F1
#
_cell.length_a   1.000
_cell.length_b   1.000
_cell.length_c   1.000
_cell.angle_alpha   90.00
_cell.angle_beta   90.00
_cell.angle_gamma   90.00
#
_symmetry.space_group_name_H-M   'P 1'
#
loop_
_entity.id
_entity.type
_entity.pdbx_description
1 polymer ?
#
loop_
_entity_poly.entity_id
_entity_poly.type
_entity_poly.pdbx_seq_one_letter_code
_entity_poly.pdbx_strand_id
1 'polypeptide(L)'
;MKEENKKVWDNFKHTDPKFTKRFRSKFGRELTTVDPMYQIMRMTEMFGAVGQGWTYTVNYNYTDKLVFAEVAVATNKNKEGFWNYYGPVSSVEPLYNSKGGLDDEAPKKAMTDALTKAFSHLGLSADVFLGLF
;
A
#
# COMPACT_ATOMS: atom_id res chain seq x y z
N MET A 1 17.57 -21.61 7.36
CA MET A 1 17.41 -20.25 7.94
C MET A 1 17.19 -19.14 6.92
N LYS A 2 17.89 -19.04 5.77
CA LYS A 2 17.64 -17.95 4.79
C LYS A 2 16.30 -18.05 4.03
N GLU A 3 15.80 -19.25 3.75
CA GLU A 3 14.54 -19.43 3.01
C GLU A 3 13.29 -19.09 3.85
N GLU A 4 13.33 -19.37 5.14
CA GLU A 4 12.18 -19.16 6.04
C GLU A 4 11.86 -17.67 6.23
N ASN A 5 12.91 -16.84 6.37
CA ASN A 5 12.77 -15.40 6.59
C ASN A 5 12.18 -14.64 5.40
N LYS A 6 12.30 -15.20 4.18
CA LYS A 6 11.79 -14.57 2.95
C LYS A 6 10.52 -15.19 2.42
N LYS A 7 9.92 -16.15 3.14
CA LYS A 7 8.72 -16.88 2.67
C LYS A 7 7.58 -15.97 2.22
N VAL A 8 7.30 -14.90 2.97
CA VAL A 8 6.29 -13.90 2.61
C VAL A 8 6.72 -13.13 1.37
N TRP A 9 7.93 -12.56 1.40
CA TRP A 9 8.49 -11.77 0.31
C TRP A 9 8.51 -12.53 -1.03
N ASP A 10 8.96 -13.78 -1.01
CA ASP A 10 9.08 -14.61 -2.21
C ASP A 10 7.71 -14.99 -2.81
N ASN A 11 6.64 -15.05 -2.01
CA ASN A 11 5.26 -15.22 -2.49
C ASN A 11 4.69 -13.94 -3.13
N PHE A 12 5.12 -12.79 -2.63
CA PHE A 12 4.55 -11.48 -2.92
C PHE A 12 5.27 -10.71 -4.02
N LYS A 13 6.53 -11.04 -4.29
CA LYS A 13 7.41 -10.25 -5.18
C LYS A 13 6.96 -10.16 -6.63
N HIS A 14 6.14 -11.10 -7.12
CA HIS A 14 5.69 -11.12 -8.51
C HIS A 14 4.29 -10.54 -8.67
N THR A 15 4.17 -9.56 -9.56
CA THR A 15 2.91 -8.89 -9.90
C THR A 15 2.29 -9.50 -11.15
N ASP A 16 0.99 -9.81 -11.11
CA ASP A 16 0.27 -10.22 -12.31
C ASP A 16 0.02 -9.00 -13.21
N PRO A 17 0.53 -8.98 -14.46
CA PRO A 17 0.40 -7.82 -15.35
C PRO A 17 -1.04 -7.39 -15.64
N LYS A 18 -2.03 -8.27 -15.50
CA LYS A 18 -3.45 -7.93 -15.69
C LYS A 18 -3.96 -6.88 -14.69
N PHE A 19 -3.34 -6.80 -13.52
CA PHE A 19 -3.69 -5.86 -12.46
C PHE A 19 -2.70 -4.70 -12.40
N THR A 20 -2.08 -4.37 -13.54
CA THR A 20 -1.16 -3.24 -13.65
C THR A 20 -1.60 -2.29 -14.76
N LYS A 21 -1.21 -1.02 -14.62
CA LYS A 21 -1.41 -0.02 -15.66
C LYS A 21 -0.14 0.77 -15.86
N ARG A 22 0.33 0.84 -17.10
CA ARG A 22 1.45 1.70 -17.47
C ARG A 22 0.97 3.12 -17.70
N PHE A 23 1.76 4.09 -17.27
CA PHE A 23 1.50 5.51 -17.48
C PHE A 23 2.82 6.27 -17.63
N ARG A 24 2.76 7.43 -18.28
CA ARG A 24 3.90 8.35 -18.36
C ARG A 24 3.80 9.35 -17.21
N SER A 25 4.84 9.40 -16.39
CA SER A 25 4.99 10.42 -15.35
C SER A 25 5.12 11.82 -15.97
N LYS A 26 4.89 12.85 -15.15
CA LYS A 26 5.09 14.26 -15.55
C LYS A 26 6.53 14.55 -16.04
N PHE A 27 7.49 13.73 -15.65
CA PHE A 27 8.91 13.84 -16.04
C PHE A 27 9.28 12.93 -17.23
N GLY A 28 8.29 12.39 -17.96
CA GLY A 28 8.52 11.59 -19.16
C GLY A 28 8.97 10.15 -18.93
N ARG A 29 9.18 9.72 -17.69
CA ARG A 29 9.47 8.32 -17.34
C ARG A 29 8.20 7.48 -17.41
N GLU A 30 8.26 6.32 -18.07
CA GLU A 30 7.20 5.31 -18.02
C GLU A 30 7.25 4.61 -16.66
N LEU A 31 6.11 4.57 -15.98
CA LEU A 31 5.93 3.96 -14.67
C LEU A 31 4.76 2.97 -14.73
N THR A 32 4.77 2.00 -13.83
CA THR A 32 3.71 1.01 -13.67
C THR A 32 3.00 1.25 -12.34
N THR A 33 1.68 1.40 -12.38
CA THR A 33 0.83 1.33 -11.18
C THR A 33 0.33 -0.10 -11.01
N VAL A 34 0.15 -0.52 -9.76
CA VAL A 34 -0.54 -1.76 -9.41
C VAL A 34 -1.94 -1.42 -8.94
N ASP A 35 -2.93 -2.25 -9.28
CA ASP A 35 -4.29 -2.11 -8.78
C ASP A 35 -4.32 -2.35 -7.25
N PRO A 36 -4.79 -1.39 -6.44
CA PRO A 36 -4.85 -1.55 -4.99
C PRO A 36 -5.73 -2.72 -4.54
N MET A 37 -6.82 -3.04 -5.26
CA MET A 37 -7.70 -4.15 -4.90
C MET A 37 -7.03 -5.50 -5.14
N TYR A 38 -6.17 -5.60 -6.16
CA TYR A 38 -5.30 -6.76 -6.32
C TYR A 38 -4.39 -6.94 -5.11
N GLN A 39 -3.83 -5.86 -4.58
CA GLN A 39 -2.97 -5.93 -3.40
C GLN A 39 -3.71 -6.39 -2.15
N ILE A 40 -4.94 -5.89 -1.93
CA ILE A 40 -5.83 -6.37 -0.85
C ILE A 40 -6.15 -7.86 -1.02
N MET A 41 -6.41 -8.30 -2.24
CA MET A 41 -6.66 -9.71 -2.57
C MET A 41 -5.43 -10.57 -2.23
N ARG A 42 -4.23 -10.19 -2.67
CA ARG A 42 -2.98 -10.94 -2.36
C ARG A 42 -2.69 -10.99 -0.86
N MET A 43 -2.93 -9.90 -0.12
CA MET A 43 -2.82 -9.90 1.34
C MET A 43 -3.81 -10.89 1.97
N THR A 44 -5.04 -10.94 1.45
CA THR A 44 -6.09 -11.84 1.93
C THR A 44 -5.77 -13.31 1.62
N GLU A 45 -5.21 -13.61 0.46
CA GLU A 45 -4.76 -14.97 0.09
C GLU A 45 -3.66 -15.48 1.02
N MET A 46 -2.70 -14.61 1.38
CA MET A 46 -1.54 -15.02 2.17
C MET A 46 -1.82 -15.11 3.67
N PHE A 47 -2.59 -14.16 4.21
CA PHE A 47 -2.78 -14.04 5.66
C PHE A 47 -4.20 -14.37 6.12
N GLY A 48 -5.21 -14.34 5.24
CA GLY A 48 -6.64 -14.43 5.57
C GLY A 48 -7.36 -13.08 5.54
N ALA A 49 -8.63 -13.04 5.91
CA ALA A 49 -9.44 -11.82 5.82
C ALA A 49 -8.90 -10.66 6.70
N VAL A 50 -9.13 -9.42 6.26
CA VAL A 50 -8.85 -8.20 7.04
C VAL A 50 -9.59 -8.27 8.39
N GLY A 51 -8.89 -7.93 9.47
CA GLY A 51 -9.39 -8.02 10.85
C GLY A 51 -9.22 -9.41 11.49
N GLN A 52 -8.88 -10.43 10.70
CA GLN A 52 -8.63 -11.79 11.19
C GLN A 52 -7.18 -12.22 10.99
N GLY A 53 -6.72 -12.23 9.75
CA GLY A 53 -5.37 -12.67 9.35
C GLY A 53 -4.34 -11.55 9.34
N TRP A 54 -4.78 -10.38 8.92
CA TRP A 54 -4.01 -9.15 8.90
C TRP A 54 -4.95 -7.97 9.11
N THR A 55 -4.40 -6.80 9.39
CA THR A 55 -5.18 -5.58 9.61
C THR A 55 -4.32 -4.35 9.33
N TYR A 56 -4.96 -3.19 9.27
CA TYR A 56 -4.29 -1.91 9.18
C TYR A 56 -5.10 -0.85 9.91
N THR A 57 -4.41 0.20 10.32
CA THR A 57 -5.01 1.43 10.87
C THR A 57 -4.64 2.60 9.97
N VAL A 58 -5.48 3.63 9.98
CA VAL A 58 -5.22 4.89 9.27
C VAL A 58 -5.45 6.04 10.23
N ASN A 59 -4.49 6.95 10.30
CA ASN A 59 -4.63 8.25 10.93
C ASN A 59 -4.54 9.34 9.86
N TYR A 60 -5.44 10.31 9.90
CA TYR A 60 -5.46 11.42 8.96
C TYR A 60 -5.04 12.72 9.64
N ASN A 61 -4.04 13.39 9.07
CA ASN A 61 -3.63 14.73 9.48
C ASN A 61 -3.94 15.71 8.36
N TYR A 62 -4.61 16.81 8.71
CA TYR A 62 -5.03 17.83 7.75
C TYR A 62 -4.27 19.13 7.98
N THR A 63 -3.94 19.78 6.87
CA THR A 63 -3.56 21.20 6.83
C THR A 63 -4.58 21.93 5.95
N ASP A 64 -4.43 23.25 5.81
CA ASP A 64 -5.29 24.05 4.94
C ASP A 64 -5.33 23.57 3.49
N LYS A 65 -4.30 22.85 3.01
CA LYS A 65 -4.17 22.49 1.58
C LYS A 65 -3.89 21.01 1.33
N LEU A 66 -3.52 20.24 2.34
CA LEU A 66 -3.05 18.87 2.20
C LEU A 66 -3.73 17.96 3.22
N VAL A 67 -3.95 16.71 2.82
CA VAL A 67 -4.28 15.59 3.70
C VAL A 67 -3.12 14.60 3.69
N PHE A 68 -2.68 14.21 4.87
CA PHE A 68 -1.71 13.15 5.08
C PHE A 68 -2.45 11.93 5.62
N ALA A 69 -2.22 10.76 5.02
CA ALA A 69 -2.70 9.49 5.53
C ALA A 69 -1.51 8.70 6.08
N GLU A 70 -1.55 8.38 7.36
CA GLU A 70 -0.54 7.58 8.06
C GLU A 70 -1.10 6.18 8.32
N VAL A 71 -0.53 5.18 7.66
CA VAL A 71 -0.99 3.80 7.70
C VAL A 71 -0.02 2.94 8.50
N ALA A 72 -0.55 2.17 9.44
CA ALA A 72 0.20 1.08 10.09
C ALA A 72 -0.45 -0.26 9.76
N VAL A 73 0.35 -1.27 9.41
CA VAL A 73 -0.12 -2.60 8.98
C VAL A 73 0.38 -3.65 9.97
N ALA A 74 -0.45 -4.62 10.30
CA ALA A 74 -0.06 -5.80 11.09
C ALA A 74 -0.47 -7.07 10.36
N THR A 75 0.37 -8.10 10.46
CA THR A 75 0.07 -9.46 9.99
C THR A 75 0.23 -10.41 11.16
N ASN A 76 -0.67 -11.40 11.26
CA ASN A 76 -0.71 -12.40 12.34
C ASN A 76 -0.93 -11.80 13.74
N LYS A 77 -1.89 -12.33 14.49
CA LYS A 77 -1.98 -12.07 15.94
C LYS A 77 -0.95 -12.93 16.67
N ASN A 78 -0.34 -12.39 17.72
CA ASN A 78 0.39 -13.21 18.67
C ASN A 78 -0.59 -14.13 19.44
N LYS A 79 -0.05 -15.06 20.25
CA LYS A 79 -0.87 -16.03 21.02
C LYS A 79 -1.82 -15.37 22.03
N GLU A 80 -1.57 -14.12 22.40
CA GLU A 80 -2.36 -13.32 23.34
C GLU A 80 -3.39 -12.43 22.62
N GLY A 81 -3.44 -12.48 21.28
CA GLY A 81 -4.39 -11.72 20.48
C GLY A 81 -3.93 -10.31 20.08
N PHE A 82 -2.69 -9.93 20.41
CA PHE A 82 -2.14 -8.63 20.02
C PHE A 82 -1.60 -8.64 18.59
N TRP A 83 -1.79 -7.51 17.91
CA TRP A 83 -1.30 -7.26 16.57
C TRP A 83 0.11 -6.63 16.61
N ASN A 84 1.03 -7.19 15.82
CA ASN A 84 2.36 -6.62 15.65
C ASN A 84 2.35 -5.65 14.46
N TYR A 85 2.06 -4.38 14.73
CA TYR A 85 2.04 -3.34 13.70
C TYR A 85 3.45 -2.87 13.33
N TYR A 86 3.65 -2.55 12.05
CA TYR A 86 4.73 -1.69 11.57
C TYR A 86 4.15 -0.44 10.89
N GLY A 87 4.93 0.64 10.87
CA GLY A 87 4.53 1.95 10.39
C GLY A 87 4.76 3.04 11.45
N PRO A 88 4.19 4.25 11.27
CA PRO A 88 3.35 4.63 10.15
C PRO A 88 4.14 4.77 8.84
N VAL A 89 3.52 4.36 7.73
CA VAL A 89 3.90 4.74 6.37
C VAL A 89 2.96 5.85 5.94
N SER A 90 3.49 6.96 5.43
CA SER A 90 2.70 8.16 5.14
C SER A 90 2.68 8.47 3.65
N SER A 91 1.54 8.95 3.16
CA SER A 91 1.40 9.63 1.87
C SER A 91 0.55 10.89 2.02
N VAL A 92 0.65 11.79 1.05
CA VAL A 92 0.05 13.12 1.08
C VAL A 92 -0.63 13.43 -0.24
N GLU A 93 -1.81 14.03 -0.17
CA GLU A 93 -2.55 14.51 -1.34
C GLU A 93 -3.03 15.96 -1.15
N PRO A 94 -3.07 16.78 -2.21
CA PRO A 94 -3.71 18.09 -2.17
C PRO A 94 -5.23 17.96 -1.95
N LEU A 95 -5.77 18.73 -1.02
CA LEU A 95 -7.22 18.79 -0.77
C LEU A 95 -7.99 19.52 -1.87
N TYR A 96 -7.30 20.26 -2.74
CA TYR A 96 -7.92 21.07 -3.78
C TYR A 96 -7.30 20.75 -5.13
N ASN A 97 -8.16 20.66 -6.14
CA ASN A 97 -7.74 20.51 -7.53
C ASN A 97 -7.13 21.81 -8.08
N SER A 98 -6.56 21.75 -9.28
CA SER A 98 -5.91 22.92 -9.92
C SER A 98 -6.84 24.10 -10.20
N LYS A 99 -8.16 23.92 -10.12
CA LYS A 99 -9.18 24.96 -10.28
C LYS A 99 -9.69 25.51 -8.94
N GLY A 100 -9.14 25.05 -7.82
CA GLY A 100 -9.53 25.48 -6.47
C GLY A 100 -10.77 24.79 -5.90
N GLY A 101 -11.34 23.80 -6.60
CA GLY A 101 -12.42 22.98 -6.06
C GLY A 101 -11.89 21.90 -5.11
N LEU A 102 -12.68 21.55 -4.10
CA LEU A 102 -12.36 20.44 -3.18
C LEU A 102 -12.19 19.12 -3.98
N ASP A 103 -11.14 18.37 -3.67
CA ASP A 103 -10.91 17.00 -4.11
C ASP A 103 -11.32 16.06 -2.97
N ASP A 104 -12.57 15.61 -2.98
CA ASP A 104 -13.14 14.71 -1.97
C ASP A 104 -12.54 13.30 -2.02
N GLU A 105 -11.83 12.97 -3.10
CA GLU A 105 -11.08 11.72 -3.24
C GLU A 105 -9.66 11.82 -2.64
N ALA A 106 -9.15 13.01 -2.30
CA ALA A 106 -7.80 13.20 -1.79
C ALA A 106 -7.47 12.32 -0.57
N PRO A 107 -8.33 12.21 0.48
CA PRO A 107 -8.04 11.33 1.62
C PRO A 107 -7.98 9.85 1.23
N LYS A 108 -8.80 9.42 0.26
CA LYS A 108 -8.82 8.03 -0.23
C LYS A 108 -7.56 7.72 -1.04
N LYS A 109 -7.14 8.64 -1.91
CA LYS A 109 -5.89 8.55 -2.67
C LYS A 109 -4.68 8.47 -1.75
N ALA A 110 -4.58 9.38 -0.77
CA ALA A 110 -3.50 9.38 0.21
C ALA A 110 -3.42 8.06 1.00
N MET A 111 -4.56 7.56 1.49
CA MET A 111 -4.60 6.27 2.19
C MET A 111 -4.17 5.12 1.29
N THR A 112 -4.68 5.10 0.06
CA THR A 112 -4.38 4.04 -0.92
C THR A 112 -2.89 4.00 -1.25
N ASP A 113 -2.27 5.15 -1.46
CA ASP A 113 -0.84 5.25 -1.76
C ASP A 113 0.01 4.85 -0.55
N ALA A 114 -0.33 5.33 0.66
CA ALA A 114 0.34 4.94 1.89
C ALA A 114 0.25 3.42 2.15
N LEU A 115 -0.92 2.82 1.91
CA LEU A 115 -1.16 1.40 2.08
C LEU A 115 -0.41 0.56 1.02
N THR A 116 -0.43 1.01 -0.24
CA THR A 116 0.37 0.43 -1.35
C THR A 116 1.85 0.39 -0.98
N LYS A 117 2.35 1.51 -0.44
CA LYS A 117 3.74 1.60 0.01
C LYS A 117 4.02 0.71 1.22
N ALA A 118 3.13 0.65 2.19
CA ALA A 118 3.26 -0.25 3.33
C ALA A 118 3.36 -1.71 2.86
N PHE A 119 2.44 -2.18 2.00
CA PHE A 119 2.50 -3.54 1.48
C PHE A 119 3.80 -3.86 0.72
N SER A 120 4.40 -2.88 0.05
CA SER A 120 5.72 -3.09 -0.59
C SER A 120 6.82 -3.49 0.40
N HIS A 121 6.71 -3.11 1.68
CA HIS A 121 7.67 -3.53 2.72
C HIS A 121 7.54 -5.02 3.08
N LEU A 122 6.37 -5.63 2.84
CA LEU A 122 6.16 -7.07 2.93
C LEU A 122 6.63 -7.82 1.67
N GLY A 123 7.06 -7.08 0.64
CA GLY A 123 7.47 -7.61 -0.67
C GLY A 123 6.36 -7.64 -1.70
N LEU A 124 5.17 -7.11 -1.40
CA LEU A 124 4.05 -7.11 -2.35
C LEU A 124 4.36 -6.25 -3.56
N SER A 125 4.29 -6.87 -4.74
CA SER A 125 4.63 -6.25 -6.02
C SER A 125 6.06 -5.71 -6.08
N ALA A 126 6.99 -6.35 -5.36
CA ALA A 126 8.38 -5.90 -5.29
C ALA A 126 9.05 -5.79 -6.67
N ASP A 127 8.73 -6.64 -7.64
CA ASP A 127 9.23 -6.55 -9.01
C ASP A 127 8.97 -5.17 -9.67
N VAL A 128 7.79 -4.58 -9.45
CA VAL A 128 7.47 -3.23 -9.93
C VAL A 128 8.37 -2.19 -9.27
N PHE A 129 8.53 -2.25 -7.95
CA PHE A 129 9.34 -1.28 -7.20
C PHE A 129 10.85 -1.45 -7.43
N LEU A 130 11.30 -2.65 -7.75
CA LEU A 130 12.69 -2.98 -8.07
C LEU A 130 13.04 -2.72 -9.54
N GLY A 131 12.06 -2.40 -10.40
CA GLY A 131 12.26 -2.22 -11.83
C GLY A 131 12.54 -3.53 -12.59
N LEU A 132 11.99 -4.64 -12.09
CA LEU A 132 12.13 -5.99 -12.65
C LEU A 132 10.84 -6.49 -13.35
N PHE A 133 9.82 -5.63 -13.44
CA PHE A 133 8.51 -5.92 -14.03
C PHE A 133 8.43 -5.57 -15.51
#